data_AF-A0A847MR38-F1
#
_entry.id   AF-A0A847MR38-F1
#
_cell.length_a   1.000
_cell.length_b   1.000
_cell.length_c   1.000
_cell.angle_alpha   90.00
_cell.angle_beta   90.00
_cell.angle_gamma   90.00
#
_symmetry.space_group_name_H-M   'P 1'
#
loop_
_entity.id
_entity.type
_entity.pdbx_description
1 polymer ?
#
loop_
_entity_poly.entity_id
_entity_poly.type
_entity_poly.pdbx_seq_one_letter_code
_entity_poly.pdbx_strand_id
1 'polypeptide(L)' 'MSDLQPAEATAQRPPLRLVRGDATPEEIAAIIAVLAASGGGGAAEEEVRASRWADPHSRMRLPHSHGRGVWRGSALPR' A
#
# COMPACT_ATOMS: atom_id res chain seq x y z
N MET A 1 51.35 -10.84 13.45
CA MET A 1 50.58 -9.59 13.57
C MET A 1 49.78 -9.44 12.29
N SER A 2 48.50 -9.72 12.43
CA SER A 2 47.34 -9.50 11.55
C SER A 2 47.56 -9.36 10.05
N ASP A 3 47.12 -10.40 9.33
CA ASP A 3 46.61 -10.29 7.97
C ASP A 3 45.44 -9.29 7.92
N LEU A 4 45.57 -8.29 7.04
CA LEU A 4 44.49 -7.36 6.72
C LEU A 4 43.52 -8.07 5.77
N GLN A 5 42.48 -8.67 6.33
CA GLN A 5 41.32 -9.15 5.58
C GLN A 5 40.76 -7.96 4.77
N PRO A 6 40.72 -8.01 3.43
CA PRO A 6 39.99 -7.01 2.66
C PRO A 6 38.50 -7.17 3.02
N ALA A 7 37.87 -6.07 3.40
CA ALA A 7 36.43 -6.02 3.64
C ALA A 7 35.73 -6.52 2.38
N GLU A 8 35.12 -7.71 2.45
CA GLU A 8 34.20 -8.18 1.43
C GLU A 8 33.05 -7.17 1.38
N ALA A 9 33.08 -6.31 0.37
CA ALA A 9 31.92 -5.54 -0.03
C ALA A 9 30.86 -6.55 -0.46
N THR A 10 30.00 -6.97 0.47
CA THR A 10 28.76 -7.67 0.15
C THR A 10 27.99 -6.75 -0.80
N ALA A 11 28.11 -6.99 -2.10
CA ALA A 11 27.32 -6.33 -3.11
C ALA A 11 25.86 -6.60 -2.74
N GLN A 12 25.17 -5.60 -2.19
CA GLN A 12 23.75 -5.68 -1.86
C GLN A 12 23.00 -5.94 -3.16
N ARG A 13 22.70 -7.21 -3.43
CA ARG A 13 21.81 -7.58 -4.52
C ARG A 13 20.45 -6.98 -4.18
N PRO A 14 19.87 -6.12 -5.03
CA PRO A 14 18.55 -5.58 -4.77
C PRO A 14 17.59 -6.75 -4.56
N PRO A 15 16.69 -6.70 -3.57
CA PRO A 15 15.73 -7.79 -3.29
C PRO A 15 14.70 -7.97 -4.41
N LEU A 16 14.80 -7.16 -5.48
CA LEU A 16 13.90 -7.11 -6.59
C LEU A 16 14.58 -7.72 -7.81
N ARG A 17 13.91 -8.71 -8.41
CA ARG A 17 14.30 -9.28 -9.70
C ARG A 17 13.61 -8.50 -10.81
N LEU A 18 14.39 -7.79 -11.62
CA LEU A 18 13.90 -7.20 -12.86
C LEU A 18 13.59 -8.34 -13.85
N VAL A 19 12.32 -8.52 -14.20
CA VAL A 19 11.90 -9.59 -15.14
C VAL A 19 11.99 -9.11 -16.59
N ARG A 20 11.70 -7.82 -16.84
CA ARG A 20 11.85 -7.13 -18.13
C ARG A 20 12.25 -5.69 -17.85
N GLY A 21 13.30 -5.20 -18.50
CA GLY A 21 13.94 -3.92 -18.17
C GLY A 21 13.80 -2.81 -19.21
N ASP A 22 13.24 -3.13 -20.37
CA ASP A 22 13.23 -2.29 -21.57
C ASP A 22 11.82 -2.18 -22.15
N ALA A 23 10.84 -1.87 -21.30
CA ALA A 23 9.48 -1.61 -21.78
C ALA A 23 9.51 -0.44 -22.79
N THR A 24 8.88 -0.64 -23.94
CA THR A 24 8.83 0.42 -24.96
C THR A 24 7.94 1.57 -24.48
N PRO A 25 8.10 2.80 -25.02
CA PRO A 25 7.22 3.91 -24.70
C PRO A 25 5.73 3.58 -24.87
N GLU A 26 5.39 2.77 -25.87
CA GLU A 26 4.04 2.30 -26.16
C GLU A 26 3.52 1.33 -25.09
N GLU A 27 4.37 0.42 -24.61
CA GLU A 27 4.01 -0.52 -23.53
C GLU A 27 3.74 0.24 -22.22
N ILE A 28 4.54 1.26 -21.91
CA ILE A 28 4.33 2.14 -20.74
C ILE A 28 2.98 2.87 -20.89
N ALA A 29 2.72 3.44 -22.07
CA ALA A 29 1.46 4.15 -22.33
C ALA A 29 0.24 3.24 -22.17
N ALA A 30 0.32 1.99 -22.64
CA ALA A 30 -0.76 1.01 -22.50
C ALA A 30 -1.07 0.70 -21.02
N ILE A 31 -0.04 0.50 -20.18
CA ILE A 31 -0.22 0.24 -18.74
C ILE A 31 -0.88 1.45 -18.07
N ILE A 32 -0.40 2.67 -18.35
CA ILE A 32 -0.98 3.90 -17.78
C ILE A 32 -2.44 4.05 -18.20
N ALA A 33 -2.77 3.82 -19.49
CA ALA A 33 -4.13 3.89 -19.99
C ALA A 33 -5.06 2.91 -19.27
N VAL A 34 -4.62 1.67 -19.07
CA VAL A 34 -5.39 0.67 -18.31
C VAL A 34 -5.58 1.09 -16.86
N LEU A 35 -4.54 1.56 -16.18
CA LEU A 35 -4.64 2.00 -14.79
C LEU A 35 -5.55 3.22 -14.63
N ALA A 36 -5.43 4.19 -15.53
CA ALA A 36 -6.30 5.37 -15.57
C ALA A 36 -7.76 4.99 -15.81
N ALA A 37 -8.02 4.02 -16.68
CA ALA A 37 -9.36 3.49 -16.92
C ALA A 37 -9.89 2.65 -15.74
N SER A 38 -9.00 1.98 -15.01
CA SER A 38 -9.35 1.15 -13.83
C SER A 38 -9.67 2.01 -12.61
N GLY A 39 -9.06 3.20 -12.50
CA GLY A 39 -9.39 4.22 -11.51
C GLY A 39 -10.71 4.87 -11.87
N GLY A 40 -11.81 4.26 -11.40
CA GLY A 40 -13.20 4.67 -11.66
C GLY A 40 -13.40 6.19 -11.65
N GLY A 41 -14.04 6.66 -12.72
CA GLY A 41 -14.13 8.05 -13.09
C GLY A 41 -14.92 8.94 -12.14
N GLY A 42 -14.58 10.22 -12.18
CA GLY A 42 -15.29 11.31 -11.54
C GLY A 42 -15.21 11.26 -10.03
N ALA A 43 -14.66 12.30 -9.42
CA ALA A 43 -14.97 12.58 -8.03
C ALA A 43 -16.49 12.81 -7.97
N ALA A 44 -17.27 11.76 -7.71
CA ALA A 44 -18.54 11.94 -7.07
C ALA A 44 -18.24 12.72 -5.79
N GLU A 45 -19.00 13.78 -5.52
CA GLU A 45 -18.95 14.44 -4.22
C GLU A 45 -19.25 13.37 -3.17
N GLU A 46 -18.18 12.82 -2.62
CA GLU A 46 -18.26 11.78 -1.64
C GLU A 46 -18.85 12.46 -0.41
N GLU A 47 -20.05 12.03 0.00
CA GLU A 47 -20.59 12.40 1.30
C GLU A 47 -19.43 12.30 2.30
N VAL A 48 -19.12 13.40 2.99
CA VAL A 48 -18.02 13.44 3.95
C VAL A 48 -18.36 12.44 5.04
N ARG A 49 -17.95 11.18 4.85
CA ARG A 49 -18.16 10.13 5.82
C ARG A 49 -17.34 10.53 7.03
N ALA A 50 -18.00 10.57 8.18
CA ALA A 50 -17.31 10.77 9.44
C ALA A 50 -16.13 9.80 9.52
N SER A 51 -14.94 10.34 9.80
CA SER A 51 -13.74 9.54 9.88
C SER A 51 -13.92 8.46 10.93
N ARG A 52 -13.72 7.19 10.55
CA ARG A 52 -13.77 6.07 11.51
C ARG A 52 -12.70 6.17 12.59
N TRP A 53 -11.64 6.95 12.37
CA TRP A 53 -10.62 7.29 13.38
C TRP A 53 -11.14 8.23 14.47
N ALA A 54 -12.16 9.03 14.15
CA ALA A 54 -12.75 9.99 15.07
C ALA A 54 -14.00 9.46 15.79
N ASP A 55 -14.36 8.18 15.58
CA ASP A 55 -15.55 7.57 16.15
C ASP A 55 -15.44 7.49 17.69
N PRO A 56 -16.30 8.20 18.46
CA PRO A 56 -16.25 8.16 19.93
C PRO A 56 -16.47 6.77 20.51
N HIS A 57 -17.14 5.86 19.78
CA HIS A 57 -17.31 4.48 20.22
C HIS A 57 -15.98 3.74 20.36
N SER A 58 -14.90 4.14 19.65
CA SER A 58 -13.58 3.51 19.79
C SER A 58 -13.01 3.69 21.20
N ARG A 59 -13.34 4.81 21.87
CA ARG A 59 -12.88 5.16 23.23
C ARG A 59 -13.59 4.36 24.33
N MET A 60 -14.60 3.59 23.98
CA MET A 60 -15.38 2.77 24.92
C MET A 60 -15.03 1.30 24.75
N ARG A 61 -14.95 0.56 25.86
CA ARG A 61 -14.77 -0.90 25.81
C ARG A 61 -16.10 -1.57 25.43
N LEU A 62 -16.30 -1.77 24.13
CA LEU A 62 -17.47 -2.43 23.56
C LEU A 62 -17.15 -3.88 23.16
N PRO A 63 -18.14 -4.79 23.15
CA PRO A 63 -18.00 -6.11 22.56
C PRO A 63 -17.71 -6.01 21.05
N HIS A 64 -17.03 -7.02 20.49
CA HIS A 64 -16.73 -7.07 19.06
C HIS A 64 -18.02 -7.19 18.25
N SER A 65 -18.28 -6.23 17.38
CA SER A 65 -19.45 -6.24 16.48
C SER A 65 -19.20 -7.12 15.25
N HIS A 66 -20.24 -7.82 14.80
CA HIS A 66 -20.26 -8.60 13.56
C HIS A 66 -21.10 -7.87 12.49
N GLY A 67 -20.63 -7.81 11.25
CA GLY A 67 -21.37 -7.14 10.16
C GLY A 67 -20.50 -6.63 9.02
N ARG A 68 -21.12 -5.99 8.03
CA ARG A 68 -20.38 -5.45 6.87
C ARG A 68 -19.41 -4.35 7.33
N GLY A 69 -18.15 -4.46 6.93
CA GLY A 69 -17.13 -3.45 7.19
C GLY A 69 -16.57 -3.39 8.62
N VAL A 70 -16.98 -4.27 9.54
CA VAL A 70 -16.47 -4.31 10.92
C VAL A 70 -15.03 -4.85 10.97
N TRP A 71 -14.68 -5.83 10.12
CA TRP A 71 -13.31 -6.33 10.00
C TRP A 71 -12.33 -5.26 9.53
N ARG A 72 -12.76 -4.36 8.63
CA ARG A 72 -11.92 -3.20 8.24
C ARG A 72 -11.72 -2.22 9.39
N GLY A 73 -12.66 -2.14 10.33
CA GLY A 73 -12.55 -1.28 11.51
C GLY A 73 -11.67 -1.85 12.61
N SER A 74 -11.39 -3.17 12.62
CA SER A 74 -10.59 -3.78 13.70
C SER A 74 -9.10 -3.39 13.67
N ALA A 75 -8.62 -2.82 12.57
CA ALA A 75 -7.25 -2.33 12.42
C ALA A 75 -7.07 -0.87 12.87
N LEU A 76 -8.14 -0.18 13.29
CA LEU A 76 -8.09 1.18 13.79
C LEU A 76 -7.71 1.21 15.28
N PRO A 77 -7.04 2.27 15.77
CA PRO A 77 -6.72 2.40 17.19
C PRO A 77 -8.00 2.49 18.04
N ARG A 78 -7.93 1.94 19.26
CA ARG A 78 -8.97 2.06 20.29
C ARG A 78 -8.58 3.14 21.28
#